data_AF-A0A1W6ST33-F1
#
_entry.id   AF-A0A1W6ST33-F1
#
_cell.length_a   1.000
_cell.length_b   1.000
_cell.length_c   1.000
_cell.angle_alpha   90.00
_cell.angle_beta   90.00
_cell.angle_gamma   90.00
#
_symmetry.space_group_name_H-M   'P 1'
#
loop_
_entity.id
_entity.type
_entity.pdbx_description
1 polymer ?
#
loop_
_entity_poly.entity_id
_entity_poly.type
_entity_poly.pdbx_seq_one_letter_code
_entity_poly.pdbx_strand_id
1 'polypeptide(L)'
;MKKKVFSIVVGASLSISTASHADLFDRGNGLIYDSGSNITWMADANYAKTSGFDATGQMTWSEATVWASNLTYAGYSDWRLPATSIYEVLCSICEPYYSEMDNLFKKELGGIAGGDIATHHNSQYGLFHNIQSSSFFAYYWTNQELTDDKSYAETYSFRLGLELGWSKDDDNYAWAVRQGDVPVASGFAPQNPILPTATLPSGWQFNFTIPNELLYIDPTVAVGYDYLLDSGPNFTSVLLPSVGDGHFSLYLWNGTEWTLDSTLDSGIQHAFGGAGVDRFRITGIETSAGLDPNSATAFVTGLTFAATGQASMHMNPITQLVPEPETYAMFLAGLGLLGWRIHRARG
;
A
#
# COMPACT_ATOMS: atom_id res chain seq x y z
N MET A 1 3.21 -23.53 -67.41
CA MET A 1 3.23 -23.85 -65.96
C MET A 1 3.39 -22.57 -65.16
N LYS A 2 2.33 -22.05 -64.53
CA LYS A 2 2.39 -20.85 -63.68
C LYS A 2 2.78 -21.28 -62.27
N LYS A 3 3.97 -20.89 -61.80
CA LYS A 3 4.43 -21.16 -60.42
C LYS A 3 3.68 -20.22 -59.46
N LYS A 4 2.92 -20.78 -58.52
CA LYS A 4 2.29 -20.03 -57.42
C LYS A 4 3.34 -19.80 -56.34
N VAL A 5 3.59 -18.54 -55.99
CA VAL A 5 4.44 -18.13 -54.87
C VAL A 5 3.58 -18.14 -53.60
N PHE A 6 3.94 -18.95 -52.61
CA PHE A 6 3.34 -18.94 -51.28
C PHE A 6 4.18 -17.98 -50.42
N SER A 7 3.59 -16.88 -49.97
CA SER A 7 4.22 -15.97 -49.00
C SER A 7 3.82 -16.43 -47.61
N ILE A 8 4.78 -16.95 -46.84
CA ILE A 8 4.62 -17.24 -45.42
C ILE A 8 4.98 -15.97 -44.66
N VAL A 9 3.98 -15.32 -44.07
CA VAL A 9 4.20 -14.22 -43.11
C VAL A 9 4.41 -14.87 -41.74
N VAL A 10 5.65 -14.91 -41.28
CA VAL A 10 5.97 -15.23 -39.88
C VAL A 10 5.73 -13.95 -39.08
N GLY A 11 4.62 -13.89 -38.36
CA GLY A 11 4.36 -12.84 -37.38
C GLY A 11 5.28 -13.04 -36.19
N ALA A 12 6.29 -12.17 -36.04
CA ALA A 12 7.04 -12.07 -34.81
C ALA A 12 6.11 -11.50 -33.72
N SER A 13 5.59 -12.36 -32.86
CA SER A 13 4.94 -11.95 -31.62
C SER A 13 6.01 -11.30 -30.73
N LEU A 14 5.98 -9.97 -30.66
CA LEU A 14 6.77 -9.20 -29.72
C LEU A 14 6.18 -9.46 -28.32
N SER A 15 6.71 -10.46 -27.62
CA SER A 15 6.47 -10.63 -26.19
C SER A 15 7.18 -9.47 -25.48
N ILE A 16 6.43 -8.40 -25.21
CA ILE A 16 6.83 -7.41 -24.22
C ILE A 16 6.73 -8.13 -22.88
N SER A 17 7.82 -8.77 -22.47
CA SER A 17 7.99 -9.18 -21.09
C SER A 17 8.10 -7.90 -20.26
N THR A 18 7.00 -7.48 -19.66
CA THR A 18 7.06 -6.54 -18.53
C THR A 18 7.99 -7.20 -17.51
N ALA A 19 9.12 -6.56 -17.21
CA ALA A 19 9.92 -6.96 -16.07
C ALA A 19 8.96 -7.03 -14.87
N SER A 20 8.89 -8.17 -14.19
CA SER A 20 8.21 -8.25 -12.90
C SER A 20 9.04 -7.41 -11.94
N HIS A 21 8.71 -6.13 -11.84
CA HIS A 21 9.27 -5.29 -10.80
C HIS A 21 8.83 -5.90 -9.47
N ALA A 22 9.78 -6.16 -8.59
CA ALA A 22 9.42 -6.33 -7.20
C ALA A 22 8.87 -4.98 -6.72
N ASP A 23 7.76 -5.04 -5.99
CA ASP A 23 7.08 -3.85 -5.51
C ASP A 23 7.45 -3.65 -4.04
N LEU A 24 8.01 -2.47 -3.77
CA LEU A 24 8.08 -1.90 -2.43
C LEU A 24 6.71 -1.27 -2.13
N PHE A 25 6.11 -1.69 -1.02
CA PHE A 25 4.82 -1.20 -0.58
C PHE A 25 4.96 -0.46 0.72
N ASP A 26 4.52 0.80 0.75
CA ASP A 26 4.33 1.52 2.00
C ASP A 26 3.20 0.87 2.81
N ARG A 27 3.51 0.48 4.04
CA ARG A 27 2.62 -0.15 5.00
C ARG A 27 2.19 0.83 6.10
N GLY A 28 2.49 2.13 5.94
CA GLY A 28 2.26 3.15 6.94
C GLY A 28 3.19 2.99 8.14
N ASN A 29 3.16 3.95 9.07
CA ASN A 29 3.96 3.93 10.30
C ASN A 29 5.46 3.67 10.07
N GLY A 30 6.01 4.11 8.93
CA GLY A 30 7.41 3.90 8.58
C GLY A 30 7.80 2.45 8.33
N LEU A 31 6.90 1.64 7.77
CA LEU A 31 7.15 0.24 7.38
C LEU A 31 7.05 0.12 5.86
N ILE A 32 8.09 -0.40 5.20
CA ILE A 32 8.11 -0.60 3.74
C ILE A 32 8.31 -2.09 3.44
N TYR A 33 7.27 -2.74 2.91
CA TYR A 33 7.32 -4.15 2.56
C TYR A 33 7.92 -4.38 1.18
N ASP A 34 9.00 -5.16 1.11
CA ASP A 34 9.60 -5.68 -0.11
C ASP A 34 9.03 -7.08 -0.39
N SER A 35 8.16 -7.13 -1.40
CA SER A 35 7.53 -8.38 -1.85
C SER A 35 8.47 -9.34 -2.57
N GLY A 36 9.56 -8.84 -3.16
CA GLY A 36 10.55 -9.65 -3.85
C GLY A 36 11.43 -10.45 -2.89
N SER A 37 11.81 -9.83 -1.78
CA SER A 37 12.60 -10.46 -0.71
C SER A 37 11.73 -11.02 0.42
N ASN A 38 10.42 -10.72 0.43
CA ASN A 38 9.46 -11.05 1.48
C ASN A 38 9.95 -10.59 2.87
N ILE A 39 10.35 -9.32 2.96
CA ILE A 39 10.79 -8.66 4.20
C ILE A 39 10.17 -7.27 4.31
N THR A 40 10.05 -6.76 5.53
CA THR A 40 9.67 -5.38 5.78
C THR A 40 10.84 -4.60 6.33
N TRP A 41 11.16 -3.50 5.65
CA TRP A 41 12.14 -2.52 6.06
C TRP A 41 11.52 -1.47 6.98
N MET A 42 12.31 -0.99 7.93
CA MET A 42 12.03 0.29 8.57
C MET A 42 12.32 1.43 7.57
N ALA A 43 11.39 2.37 7.39
CA ALA A 43 11.56 3.46 6.42
C ALA A 43 12.69 4.44 6.82
N ASP A 44 12.92 4.59 8.12
CA ASP A 44 14.02 5.37 8.67
C ASP A 44 15.30 4.53 8.72
N ALA A 45 16.19 4.78 7.77
CA ALA A 45 17.47 4.09 7.64
C ALA A 45 18.51 4.51 8.70
N ASN A 46 18.18 5.38 9.65
CA ASN A 46 19.04 5.71 10.79
C ASN A 46 18.24 5.86 12.09
N TYR A 47 17.29 4.93 12.31
CA TYR A 47 16.37 5.00 13.43
C TYR A 47 17.03 4.97 14.80
N ALA A 48 18.21 4.36 14.95
CA ALA A 48 18.99 4.43 16.19
C ALA A 48 19.26 5.89 16.62
N LYS A 49 19.51 6.77 15.65
CA LYS A 49 19.62 8.21 15.89
C LYS A 49 18.27 8.87 16.16
N THR A 50 17.28 8.63 15.30
CA THR A 50 15.97 9.29 15.38
C THR A 50 15.22 8.96 16.66
N SER A 51 15.33 7.71 17.14
CA SER A 51 14.77 7.27 18.42
C SER A 51 15.51 7.81 19.65
N GLY A 52 16.70 8.40 19.47
CA GLY A 52 17.57 8.85 20.55
C GLY A 52 18.32 7.72 21.25
N PHE A 53 18.35 6.51 20.68
CA PHE A 53 19.13 5.39 21.20
C PHE A 53 20.64 5.66 21.13
N ASP A 54 21.10 6.23 20.01
CA ASP A 54 22.47 6.67 19.83
C ASP A 54 22.53 8.10 19.24
N ALA A 55 23.59 8.86 19.53
CA ALA A 55 23.70 10.26 19.09
C ALA A 55 23.96 10.42 17.59
N THR A 56 24.64 9.46 16.96
CA THR A 56 24.98 9.46 15.53
C THR A 56 24.22 8.37 14.77
N GLY A 57 23.76 7.34 15.49
CA GLY A 57 23.19 6.11 14.96
C GLY A 57 24.24 5.11 14.51
N GLN A 58 25.52 5.38 14.78
CA GLN A 58 26.61 4.44 14.54
C GLN A 58 26.88 3.66 15.82
N MET A 59 27.25 2.39 15.67
CA MET A 59 27.54 1.51 16.80
C MET A 59 28.42 0.35 16.35
N THR A 60 29.06 -0.31 17.31
CA THR A 60 29.80 -1.55 17.05
C THR A 60 28.85 -2.65 16.55
N TRP A 61 29.38 -3.67 15.89
CA TRP A 61 28.54 -4.75 15.35
C TRP A 61 27.77 -5.50 16.45
N SER A 62 28.39 -5.67 17.62
CA SER A 62 27.74 -6.28 18.79
C SER A 62 26.57 -5.41 19.29
N GLU A 63 26.76 -4.10 19.37
CA GLU A 63 25.69 -3.18 19.78
C GLU A 63 24.56 -3.13 18.75
N ALA A 64 24.87 -3.14 17.45
CA ALA A 64 23.89 -3.20 16.36
C ALA A 64 23.01 -4.44 16.42
N THR A 65 23.61 -5.60 16.68
CA THR A 65 22.90 -6.86 16.80
C THR A 65 21.98 -6.86 18.02
N VAL A 66 22.47 -6.36 19.17
CA VAL A 66 21.69 -6.24 20.40
C VAL A 66 20.56 -5.22 20.23
N TRP A 67 20.83 -4.07 19.63
CA TRP A 67 19.85 -3.03 19.34
C TRP A 67 18.70 -3.57 18.49
N ALA A 68 19.03 -4.19 17.34
CA ALA A 68 18.01 -4.72 16.44
C ALA A 68 17.17 -5.82 17.12
N SER A 69 17.81 -6.75 17.84
CA SER A 69 17.10 -7.86 18.51
C SER A 69 16.18 -7.43 19.67
N ASN A 70 16.43 -6.28 20.29
CA ASN A 70 15.60 -5.73 21.37
C ASN A 70 14.63 -4.65 20.89
N LEU A 71 14.68 -4.29 19.60
CA LEU A 71 13.85 -3.24 19.04
C LEU A 71 12.39 -3.66 19.07
N THR A 72 11.52 -2.80 19.60
CA THR A 72 10.07 -2.89 19.42
C THR A 72 9.61 -1.67 18.65
N TYR A 73 9.16 -1.87 17.41
CA TYR A 73 8.71 -0.80 16.53
C TYR A 73 7.44 -1.19 15.80
N ALA A 74 6.48 -0.26 15.75
CA ALA A 74 5.15 -0.45 15.15
C ALA A 74 4.43 -1.75 15.62
N GLY A 75 4.66 -2.16 16.87
CA GLY A 75 4.06 -3.35 17.47
C GLY A 75 4.81 -4.67 17.22
N TYR A 76 5.96 -4.64 16.51
CA TYR A 76 6.76 -5.82 16.20
C TYR A 76 8.09 -5.80 16.96
N SER A 77 8.51 -6.98 17.45
CA SER A 77 9.72 -7.17 18.27
C SER A 77 10.71 -8.18 17.70
N ASP A 78 10.56 -8.54 16.43
CA ASP A 78 11.34 -9.56 15.71
C ASP A 78 12.26 -8.91 14.65
N TRP A 79 12.75 -7.71 14.96
CA TRP A 79 13.67 -6.96 14.11
C TRP A 79 15.07 -7.57 14.15
N ARG A 80 15.77 -7.46 13.02
CA ARG A 80 17.16 -7.91 12.84
C ARG A 80 17.92 -6.98 11.92
N LEU A 81 19.25 -7.13 11.92
CA LEU A 81 20.07 -6.57 10.84
C LEU A 81 19.79 -7.31 9.51
N PRO A 82 20.03 -6.66 8.37
CA PRO A 82 19.78 -7.26 7.07
C PRO A 82 20.72 -8.42 6.83
N ALA A 83 20.21 -9.44 6.15
CA ALA A 83 20.94 -10.66 5.86
C ALA A 83 21.72 -10.54 4.56
N THR A 84 22.89 -11.18 4.52
CA THR A 84 23.54 -11.50 3.25
C THR A 84 23.12 -12.90 2.80
N SER A 85 22.93 -13.07 1.50
CA SER A 85 22.52 -14.36 0.94
C SER A 85 23.76 -15.19 0.66
N ILE A 86 24.03 -16.17 1.51
CA ILE A 86 24.98 -17.25 1.21
C ILE A 86 24.36 -18.26 0.23
N TYR A 87 24.29 -17.92 -1.06
CA TYR A 87 24.04 -18.93 -2.11
C TYR A 87 25.38 -19.46 -2.63
N GLU A 88 26.04 -20.29 -1.82
CA GLU A 88 27.09 -21.14 -2.35
C GLU A 88 26.50 -22.21 -3.29
N VAL A 89 26.92 -22.13 -4.55
CA VAL A 89 26.92 -23.19 -5.59
C VAL A 89 25.57 -23.48 -6.27
N LEU A 90 25.37 -22.88 -7.46
CA LEU A 90 24.94 -23.52 -8.75
C LEU A 90 24.33 -22.54 -9.77
N CYS A 91 24.79 -21.30 -9.91
CA CYS A 91 24.55 -20.60 -11.18
C CYS A 91 25.70 -19.69 -11.60
N SER A 92 26.51 -20.16 -12.53
CA SER A 92 27.55 -19.37 -13.19
C SER A 92 27.00 -18.36 -14.24
N ILE A 93 25.68 -18.15 -14.28
CA ILE A 93 25.01 -17.32 -15.30
C ILE A 93 23.69 -16.64 -14.81
N CYS A 94 23.40 -16.65 -13.51
CA CYS A 94 22.23 -15.97 -12.95
C CYS A 94 22.75 -14.79 -12.11
N GLU A 95 22.19 -13.61 -12.33
CA GLU A 95 22.69 -12.34 -11.79
C GLU A 95 22.98 -12.42 -10.28
N PRO A 96 24.17 -11.98 -9.83
CA PRO A 96 24.57 -12.16 -8.45
C PRO A 96 23.87 -11.14 -7.55
N TYR A 97 22.82 -11.57 -6.85
CA TYR A 97 22.17 -10.82 -5.79
C TYR A 97 22.74 -11.30 -4.44
N TYR A 98 23.60 -10.51 -3.80
CA TYR A 98 24.42 -10.98 -2.66
C TYR A 98 23.91 -10.58 -1.26
N SER A 99 22.98 -9.63 -1.12
CA SER A 99 22.31 -9.38 0.16
C SER A 99 20.97 -8.69 0.02
N GLU A 100 20.20 -8.64 1.11
CA GLU A 100 19.00 -7.81 1.19
C GLU A 100 19.31 -6.33 0.92
N MET A 101 20.50 -5.85 1.33
CA MET A 101 20.95 -4.48 1.06
C MET A 101 21.30 -4.26 -0.41
N ASP A 102 21.96 -5.22 -1.06
CA ASP A 102 22.29 -5.13 -2.48
C ASP A 102 21.02 -5.16 -3.36
N ASN A 103 20.06 -6.02 -2.98
CA ASN A 103 18.73 -6.06 -3.58
C ASN A 103 18.03 -4.71 -3.45
N LEU A 104 17.94 -4.17 -2.23
CA LEU A 104 17.33 -2.87 -2.00
C LEU A 104 18.02 -1.79 -2.86
N PHE A 105 19.35 -1.70 -2.79
CA PHE A 105 20.10 -0.66 -3.51
C PHE A 105 19.92 -0.75 -5.02
N LYS A 106 20.26 -1.90 -5.65
CA LYS A 106 20.35 -1.99 -7.11
C LYS A 106 18.99 -2.19 -7.76
N LYS A 107 18.21 -3.12 -7.21
CA LYS A 107 16.97 -3.58 -7.84
C LYS A 107 15.80 -2.70 -7.45
N GLU A 108 15.59 -2.49 -6.16
CA GLU A 108 14.40 -1.80 -5.68
C GLU A 108 14.52 -0.27 -5.82
N LEU A 109 15.69 0.28 -5.49
CA LEU A 109 15.94 1.73 -5.52
C LEU A 109 16.59 2.22 -6.82
N GLY A 110 17.02 1.34 -7.72
CA GLY A 110 17.66 1.73 -8.99
C GLY A 110 19.04 2.37 -8.83
N GLY A 111 19.75 2.03 -7.75
CA GLY A 111 21.11 2.45 -7.47
C GLY A 111 22.10 1.93 -8.51
N ILE A 112 23.15 2.72 -8.77
CA ILE A 112 24.25 2.35 -9.67
C ILE A 112 25.50 2.16 -8.85
N ALA A 113 26.16 1.01 -8.97
CA ALA A 113 27.43 0.75 -8.28
C ALA A 113 28.48 1.82 -8.63
N GLY A 114 29.17 2.34 -7.61
CA GLY A 114 30.07 3.49 -7.70
C GLY A 114 29.37 4.86 -7.67
N GLY A 115 28.04 4.89 -7.66
CA GLY A 115 27.22 6.10 -7.54
C GLY A 115 26.54 6.22 -6.17
N ASP A 116 26.44 7.45 -5.67
CA ASP A 116 25.71 7.74 -4.44
C ASP A 116 24.20 7.56 -4.67
N ILE A 117 23.56 6.73 -3.82
CA ILE A 117 22.10 6.51 -3.87
C ILE A 117 21.29 7.79 -3.74
N ALA A 118 21.84 8.86 -3.15
CA ALA A 118 21.16 10.15 -3.04
C ALA A 118 21.06 10.90 -4.39
N THR A 119 21.75 10.42 -5.43
CA THR A 119 21.78 11.06 -6.75
C THR A 119 21.44 10.11 -7.90
N HIS A 120 21.61 8.81 -7.69
CA HIS A 120 21.33 7.78 -8.69
C HIS A 120 20.33 6.78 -8.09
N HIS A 121 19.04 7.05 -8.30
CA HIS A 121 17.94 6.25 -7.79
C HIS A 121 16.66 6.47 -8.61
N ASN A 122 15.67 5.60 -8.42
CA ASN A 122 14.33 5.72 -8.97
C ASN A 122 13.37 6.39 -7.96
N SER A 123 12.07 6.43 -8.26
CA SER A 123 11.06 7.06 -7.40
C SER A 123 10.81 6.33 -6.08
N GLN A 124 11.13 5.03 -5.98
CA GLN A 124 10.93 4.24 -4.76
C GLN A 124 11.85 4.67 -3.63
N TYR A 125 12.96 5.35 -3.94
CA TYR A 125 13.82 5.99 -2.93
C TYR A 125 13.06 6.91 -1.98
N GLY A 126 11.98 7.56 -2.45
CA GLY A 126 11.14 8.43 -1.64
C GLY A 126 10.36 7.72 -0.53
N LEU A 127 10.29 6.38 -0.55
CA LEU A 127 9.71 5.58 0.55
C LEU A 127 10.62 5.53 1.78
N PHE A 128 11.90 5.85 1.61
CA PHE A 128 12.90 5.80 2.67
C PHE A 128 13.43 7.19 3.00
N HIS A 129 13.94 7.34 4.20
CA HIS A 129 14.58 8.57 4.65
C HIS A 129 15.76 8.25 5.58
N ASN A 130 16.61 9.26 5.79
CA ASN A 130 17.84 9.15 6.57
C ASN A 130 18.83 8.06 6.10
N ILE A 131 18.79 7.70 4.81
CA ILE A 131 19.81 6.81 4.23
C ILE A 131 21.17 7.50 4.32
N GLN A 132 22.11 6.85 4.99
CA GLN A 132 23.45 7.36 5.19
C GLN A 132 24.30 7.01 3.97
N SER A 133 24.48 7.98 3.09
CA SER A 133 25.33 7.84 1.89
C SER A 133 26.24 9.05 1.64
N SER A 134 26.13 10.12 2.42
CA SER A 134 26.88 11.36 2.18
C SER A 134 28.40 11.22 2.38
N SER A 135 28.86 10.17 3.07
CA SER A 135 30.27 9.87 3.32
C SER A 135 30.69 8.60 2.60
N PHE A 136 31.92 8.58 2.09
CA PHE A 136 32.55 7.36 1.56
C PHE A 136 32.77 6.27 2.63
N PHE A 137 32.68 6.64 3.91
CA PHE A 137 32.77 5.73 5.04
C PHE A 137 31.40 5.42 5.67
N ALA A 138 30.30 5.78 5.00
CA ALA A 138 28.97 5.40 5.46
C ALA A 138 28.70 3.95 5.03
N TYR A 139 28.75 3.06 6.03
CA TYR A 139 28.46 1.65 5.89
C TYR A 139 27.36 1.23 6.86
N TYR A 140 26.59 0.24 6.44
CA TYR A 140 25.56 -0.40 7.24
C TYR A 140 25.98 -1.80 7.61
N TRP A 141 25.88 -2.17 8.89
CA TRP A 141 26.09 -3.53 9.33
C TRP A 141 25.05 -4.49 8.73
N THR A 142 25.52 -5.67 8.31
CA THR A 142 24.66 -6.84 8.07
C THR A 142 24.73 -7.79 9.25
N ASN A 143 23.91 -8.83 9.25
CA ASN A 143 23.97 -9.88 10.29
C ASN A 143 25.09 -10.91 10.10
N GLN A 144 25.94 -10.74 9.07
CA GLN A 144 26.89 -11.76 8.64
C GLN A 144 28.32 -11.46 9.12
N GLU A 145 28.96 -12.45 9.75
CA GLU A 145 30.40 -12.42 10.01
C GLU A 145 31.17 -12.79 8.73
N LEU A 146 32.38 -12.25 8.54
CA LEU A 146 33.25 -12.79 7.48
C LEU A 146 33.62 -14.25 7.79
N THR A 147 33.63 -15.10 6.77
CA THR A 147 33.94 -16.52 6.90
C THR A 147 35.38 -16.77 7.33
N ASP A 148 36.31 -15.95 6.82
CA ASP A 148 37.75 -16.15 7.01
C ASP A 148 38.27 -15.51 8.30
N ASP A 149 37.58 -14.47 8.81
CA ASP A 149 37.93 -13.79 10.05
C ASP A 149 36.70 -13.27 10.80
N LYS A 150 36.33 -13.97 11.87
CA LYS A 150 35.16 -13.63 12.71
C LYS A 150 35.36 -12.40 13.59
N SER A 151 36.52 -11.76 13.59
CA SER A 151 36.68 -10.43 14.18
C SER A 151 36.08 -9.32 13.30
N TYR A 152 35.71 -9.66 12.06
CA TYR A 152 35.06 -8.78 11.10
C TYR A 152 33.62 -9.21 10.81
N ALA A 153 32.80 -8.24 10.41
CA ALA A 153 31.45 -8.46 9.89
C ALA A 153 31.26 -7.75 8.56
N GLU A 154 30.34 -8.27 7.76
CA GLU A 154 29.96 -7.69 6.48
C GLU A 154 29.17 -6.41 6.67
N THR A 155 29.37 -5.49 5.73
CA THR A 155 28.67 -4.21 5.65
C THR A 155 28.28 -3.91 4.22
N TYR A 156 27.32 -3.00 4.05
CA TYR A 156 26.94 -2.49 2.74
C TYR A 156 27.04 -0.96 2.69
N SER A 157 27.54 -0.42 1.58
CA SER A 157 27.60 1.03 1.35
C SER A 157 26.54 1.51 0.37
N PHE A 158 25.64 2.38 0.82
CA PHE A 158 24.71 3.11 -0.06
C PHE A 158 25.38 4.30 -0.79
N ARG A 159 26.65 4.59 -0.50
CA ARG A 159 27.46 5.55 -1.26
C ARG A 159 28.13 4.89 -2.47
N LEU A 160 28.49 3.62 -2.35
CA LEU A 160 29.30 2.91 -3.35
C LEU A 160 28.58 1.74 -4.01
N GLY A 161 27.46 1.27 -3.45
CA GLY A 161 26.72 0.11 -3.94
C GLY A 161 27.54 -1.17 -3.89
N LEU A 162 28.26 -1.40 -2.78
CA LEU A 162 29.13 -2.56 -2.61
C LEU A 162 29.21 -3.02 -1.15
N GLU A 163 29.63 -4.27 -1.00
CA GLU A 163 29.85 -4.95 0.28
C GLU A 163 31.33 -4.97 0.66
N LEU A 164 31.62 -4.77 1.95
CA LEU A 164 32.97 -4.86 2.52
C LEU A 164 32.90 -5.45 3.93
N GLY A 165 34.00 -6.03 4.39
CA GLY A 165 34.18 -6.40 5.80
C GLY A 165 34.83 -5.28 6.61
N TRP A 166 34.31 -5.04 7.82
CA TRP A 166 34.86 -4.09 8.80
C TRP A 166 35.06 -4.75 10.16
N SER A 167 35.98 -4.21 10.96
CA SER A 167 36.22 -4.71 12.31
C SER A 167 34.94 -4.55 13.11
N LYS A 168 34.55 -5.55 13.88
CA LYS A 168 33.34 -5.47 14.72
C LYS A 168 33.42 -4.40 15.80
N ASP A 169 34.63 -3.93 16.11
CA ASP A 169 34.90 -2.84 17.04
C ASP A 169 34.78 -1.45 16.39
N ASP A 170 34.58 -1.36 15.06
CA ASP A 170 34.34 -0.09 14.36
C ASP A 170 32.87 0.35 14.49
N ASP A 171 32.63 1.65 14.39
CA ASP A 171 31.27 2.23 14.44
C ASP A 171 30.67 2.37 13.03
N ASN A 172 29.64 1.57 12.73
CA ASN A 172 28.87 1.67 11.49
C ASN A 172 27.36 1.79 11.78
N TYR A 173 26.59 2.20 10.77
CA TYR A 173 25.14 2.37 10.91
C TYR A 173 24.41 1.03 10.99
N ALA A 174 23.22 1.03 11.57
CA ALA A 174 22.34 -0.13 11.63
C ALA A 174 20.98 0.20 11.00
N TRP A 175 20.46 -0.70 10.17
CA TRP A 175 19.14 -0.57 9.55
C TRP A 175 18.34 -1.84 9.79
N ALA A 176 17.23 -1.71 10.52
CA ALA A 176 16.43 -2.86 10.90
C ALA A 176 15.48 -3.33 9.78
N VAL A 177 15.40 -4.64 9.62
CA VAL A 177 14.40 -5.35 8.81
C VAL A 177 13.74 -6.44 9.62
N ARG A 178 12.57 -6.89 9.17
CA ARG A 178 11.90 -8.08 9.70
C ARG A 178 11.40 -8.98 8.57
N GLN A 179 11.19 -10.25 8.88
CA GLN A 179 10.69 -11.21 7.90
C GLN A 179 9.20 -10.99 7.63
N GLY A 180 8.82 -11.11 6.36
CA GLY A 180 7.43 -11.10 5.93
C GLY A 180 6.80 -9.72 5.80
N ASP A 181 5.56 -9.73 5.34
CA ASP A 181 4.69 -8.57 5.30
C ASP A 181 4.15 -8.22 6.69
N VAL A 182 3.81 -6.94 6.88
CA VAL A 182 3.14 -6.43 8.07
C VAL A 182 1.70 -6.07 7.70
N PRO A 183 0.69 -6.63 8.37
CA PRO A 183 -0.68 -6.17 8.21
C PRO A 183 -0.73 -4.68 8.56
N VAL A 184 -1.10 -3.85 7.59
CA VAL A 184 -1.39 -2.44 7.84
C VAL A 184 -2.70 -2.39 8.62
N ALA A 185 -2.71 -1.76 9.79
CA ALA A 185 -3.95 -1.46 10.46
C ALA A 185 -4.84 -0.66 9.50
N SER A 186 -6.01 -1.20 9.17
CA SER A 186 -6.94 -0.53 8.25
C SER A 186 -7.43 0.78 8.84
N GLY A 187 -7.63 1.76 7.97
CA GLY A 187 -8.21 3.05 8.30
C GLY A 187 -7.25 4.22 8.46
N PHE A 188 -5.93 4.01 8.37
CA PHE A 188 -4.96 5.11 8.50
C PHE A 188 -4.53 5.73 7.17
N ALA A 189 -4.93 5.13 6.04
CA ALA A 189 -4.67 5.69 4.73
C ALA A 189 -5.78 5.32 3.73
N PRO A 190 -6.04 6.15 2.70
CA PRO A 190 -7.08 5.86 1.71
C PRO A 190 -6.89 4.54 0.97
N GLN A 191 -5.64 4.10 0.77
CA GLN A 191 -5.30 2.86 0.09
C GLN A 191 -5.53 1.59 0.95
N ASN A 192 -5.75 1.74 2.26
CA ASN A 192 -6.10 0.65 3.16
C ASN A 192 -7.19 1.08 4.14
N PRO A 193 -8.42 1.32 3.65
CA PRO A 193 -9.53 1.76 4.48
C PRO A 193 -10.08 0.59 5.32
N ILE A 194 -10.86 0.90 6.35
CA ILE A 194 -11.65 -0.11 7.08
C ILE A 194 -12.83 -0.51 6.22
N LEU A 195 -12.97 -1.82 6.01
CA LEU A 195 -14.11 -2.42 5.33
C LEU A 195 -15.22 -2.82 6.33
N PRO A 196 -16.47 -3.01 5.86
CA PRO A 196 -17.55 -3.53 6.70
C PRO A 196 -17.16 -4.80 7.45
N THR A 197 -17.42 -4.81 8.75
CA THR A 197 -17.29 -6.00 9.61
C THR A 197 -18.45 -6.98 9.42
N ALA A 198 -19.61 -6.49 8.98
CA ALA A 198 -20.77 -7.30 8.64
C ALA A 198 -21.64 -6.61 7.59
N THR A 199 -22.28 -7.41 6.73
CA THR A 199 -23.34 -6.97 5.82
C THR A 199 -24.68 -7.40 6.40
N LEU A 200 -25.54 -6.44 6.69
CA LEU A 200 -26.88 -6.60 7.27
C LEU A 200 -27.95 -6.22 6.23
N PRO A 201 -29.21 -6.65 6.40
CA PRO A 201 -30.30 -6.24 5.51
C PRO A 201 -30.51 -4.72 5.44
N SER A 202 -30.12 -4.00 6.51
CA SER A 202 -30.22 -2.54 6.58
C SER A 202 -29.00 -1.81 6.02
N GLY A 203 -27.87 -2.49 5.77
CA GLY A 203 -26.62 -1.86 5.35
C GLY A 203 -25.38 -2.56 5.90
N TRP A 204 -24.35 -1.80 6.20
CA TRP A 204 -23.04 -2.32 6.61
C TRP A 204 -22.65 -1.86 8.00
N GLN A 205 -22.09 -2.76 8.82
CA GLN A 205 -21.62 -2.42 10.16
C GLN A 205 -20.10 -2.26 10.18
N PHE A 206 -19.62 -1.21 10.85
CA PHE A 206 -18.21 -0.96 11.09
C PHE A 206 -17.92 -0.92 12.59
N ASN A 207 -16.79 -1.49 12.98
CA ASN A 207 -16.24 -1.39 14.33
C ASN A 207 -14.78 -1.00 14.22
N PHE A 208 -14.37 0.05 14.94
CA PHE A 208 -13.01 0.58 14.83
C PHE A 208 -12.57 1.31 16.09
N THR A 209 -11.25 1.45 16.21
CA THR A 209 -10.62 2.36 17.16
C THR A 209 -10.44 3.70 16.48
N ILE A 210 -11.02 4.74 17.04
CA ILE A 210 -10.90 6.12 16.56
C ILE A 210 -9.50 6.65 16.88
N PRO A 211 -8.73 7.05 15.85
CA PRO A 211 -7.43 7.68 16.03
C PRO A 211 -7.58 9.19 16.29
N ASN A 212 -6.48 9.88 16.58
CA ASN A 212 -6.46 11.34 16.75
C ASN A 212 -6.27 12.09 15.40
N GLU A 213 -6.69 11.46 14.31
CA GLU A 213 -6.51 11.92 12.92
C GLU A 213 -7.66 11.38 12.04
N LEU A 214 -7.54 11.51 10.71
CA LEU A 214 -8.51 10.95 9.77
C LEU A 214 -8.54 9.41 9.86
N LEU A 215 -9.73 8.86 9.95
CA LEU A 215 -10.02 7.45 9.79
C LEU A 215 -10.67 7.22 8.42
N TYR A 216 -10.10 6.34 7.61
CA TYR A 216 -10.62 5.98 6.30
C TYR A 216 -11.47 4.72 6.35
N ILE A 217 -12.67 4.78 5.79
CA ILE A 217 -13.56 3.63 5.62
C ILE A 217 -13.98 3.51 4.16
N ASP A 218 -14.28 2.29 3.71
CA ASP A 218 -14.77 2.03 2.35
C ASP A 218 -15.98 1.10 2.43
N PRO A 219 -17.19 1.59 2.10
CA PRO A 219 -18.38 0.76 1.99
C PRO A 219 -18.43 0.06 0.62
N THR A 220 -19.30 -0.95 0.48
CA THR A 220 -19.66 -1.44 -0.86
C THR A 220 -20.43 -0.36 -1.62
N VAL A 221 -20.23 -0.31 -2.94
CA VAL A 221 -20.79 0.70 -3.86
C VAL A 221 -22.32 0.83 -3.75
N ALA A 222 -22.78 2.08 -3.62
CA ALA A 222 -24.17 2.53 -3.73
C ALA A 222 -24.24 3.95 -4.35
N VAL A 223 -25.44 4.52 -4.54
CA VAL A 223 -25.61 5.90 -5.06
C VAL A 223 -25.60 6.98 -3.96
N GLY A 224 -25.51 6.53 -2.71
CA GLY A 224 -25.43 7.36 -1.51
C GLY A 224 -25.45 6.50 -0.25
N TYR A 225 -25.18 7.12 0.89
CA TYR A 225 -25.09 6.45 2.18
C TYR A 225 -25.62 7.33 3.30
N ASP A 226 -26.32 6.71 4.25
CA ASP A 226 -26.52 7.29 5.59
C ASP A 226 -25.43 6.76 6.50
N TYR A 227 -24.72 7.64 7.19
CA TYR A 227 -23.71 7.32 8.20
C TYR A 227 -24.33 7.54 9.57
N LEU A 228 -24.38 6.51 10.41
CA LEU A 228 -25.03 6.57 11.72
C LEU A 228 -24.15 5.93 12.81
N LEU A 229 -23.81 6.69 13.85
CA LEU A 229 -23.14 6.15 15.03
C LEU A 229 -24.13 5.33 15.88
N ASP A 230 -23.73 4.10 16.20
CA ASP A 230 -24.39 3.26 17.20
C ASP A 230 -23.81 3.51 18.59
N SER A 231 -22.51 3.78 18.66
CA SER A 231 -21.80 4.14 19.89
C SER A 231 -20.47 4.85 19.58
N GLY A 232 -20.02 5.68 20.51
CA GLY A 232 -18.75 6.40 20.43
C GLY A 232 -18.90 7.91 20.29
N PRO A 233 -17.78 8.64 20.20
CA PRO A 233 -17.75 10.09 19.95
C PRO A 233 -18.36 10.48 18.59
N ASN A 234 -18.97 11.66 18.52
CA ASN A 234 -19.58 12.20 17.30
C ASN A 234 -18.58 12.37 16.16
N PHE A 235 -19.05 12.31 14.91
CA PHE A 235 -18.31 12.72 13.72
C PHE A 235 -18.08 14.24 13.75
N THR A 236 -16.84 14.69 13.57
CA THR A 236 -16.49 16.11 13.50
C THR A 236 -16.21 16.60 12.08
N SER A 237 -15.89 15.68 11.15
CA SER A 237 -15.75 16.02 9.73
C SER A 237 -15.96 14.81 8.83
N VAL A 238 -16.16 15.08 7.54
CA VAL A 238 -16.11 14.11 6.45
C VAL A 238 -15.21 14.61 5.32
N LEU A 239 -14.47 13.70 4.68
CA LEU A 239 -13.66 13.91 3.48
C LEU A 239 -14.09 12.88 2.43
N LEU A 240 -14.59 13.35 1.28
CA LEU A 240 -15.13 12.48 0.24
C LEU A 240 -14.14 12.26 -0.91
N PRO A 241 -14.15 11.07 -1.53
CA PRO A 241 -13.21 10.71 -2.58
C PRO A 241 -13.53 11.42 -3.90
N SER A 242 -12.55 11.51 -4.79
CA SER A 242 -12.73 12.01 -6.16
C SER A 242 -13.40 10.94 -7.02
N VAL A 243 -14.72 10.87 -6.97
CA VAL A 243 -15.56 9.94 -7.73
C VAL A 243 -16.57 10.71 -8.58
N GLY A 244 -16.85 10.21 -9.78
CA GLY A 244 -17.90 10.76 -10.65
C GLY A 244 -17.59 12.20 -11.07
N ASP A 245 -18.54 13.10 -10.87
CA ASP A 245 -18.34 14.53 -11.12
C ASP A 245 -17.64 15.27 -9.97
N GLY A 246 -17.36 14.56 -8.85
CA GLY A 246 -16.68 15.09 -7.68
C GLY A 246 -17.56 15.96 -6.78
N HIS A 247 -18.88 16.01 -6.95
CA HIS A 247 -19.79 16.81 -6.15
C HIS A 247 -20.81 15.93 -5.42
N PHE A 248 -20.94 16.15 -4.12
CA PHE A 248 -21.85 15.36 -3.28
C PHE A 248 -22.82 16.26 -2.53
N SER A 249 -24.02 15.78 -2.27
CA SER A 249 -24.98 16.50 -1.43
C SER A 249 -24.93 15.98 0.00
N LEU A 250 -24.66 16.89 0.95
CA LEU A 250 -24.69 16.62 2.38
C LEU A 250 -26.08 16.93 2.94
N TYR A 251 -26.63 15.98 3.67
CA TYR A 251 -27.86 16.14 4.45
C TYR A 251 -27.56 15.92 5.93
N LEU A 252 -28.11 16.79 6.78
CA LEU A 252 -28.05 16.68 8.23
C LEU A 252 -29.43 16.32 8.80
N TRP A 253 -29.45 15.63 9.92
CA TRP A 253 -30.68 15.23 10.59
C TRP A 253 -31.16 16.32 11.54
N ASN A 254 -32.41 16.78 11.38
CA ASN A 254 -32.99 17.82 12.25
C ASN A 254 -33.76 17.26 13.46
N GLY A 255 -33.74 15.94 13.65
CA GLY A 255 -34.53 15.22 14.66
C GLY A 255 -35.74 14.48 14.09
N THR A 256 -36.26 14.91 12.93
CA THR A 256 -37.45 14.35 12.28
C THR A 256 -37.20 13.89 10.85
N GLU A 257 -36.40 14.63 10.10
CA GLU A 257 -36.11 14.37 8.69
C GLU A 257 -34.69 14.79 8.31
N TRP A 258 -34.25 14.31 7.14
CA TRP A 258 -33.01 14.71 6.50
C TRP A 258 -33.22 16.04 5.78
N THR A 259 -32.44 17.05 6.15
CA THR A 259 -32.45 18.37 5.50
C THR A 259 -31.16 18.58 4.74
N LEU A 260 -31.28 19.04 3.48
CA LEU A 260 -30.11 19.43 2.69
C LEU A 260 -29.37 20.55 3.40
N ASP A 261 -28.08 20.35 3.64
CA ASP A 261 -27.21 21.33 4.27
C ASP A 261 -26.37 22.07 3.22
N SER A 262 -25.59 21.30 2.44
CA SER A 262 -24.64 21.86 1.49
C SER A 262 -24.26 20.88 0.39
N THR A 263 -23.59 21.39 -0.65
CA THR A 263 -22.88 20.59 -1.65
C THR A 263 -21.40 20.57 -1.27
N LEU A 264 -20.80 19.39 -1.27
CA LEU A 264 -19.40 19.15 -0.93
C LEU A 264 -18.61 18.81 -2.18
N ASP A 265 -17.44 19.43 -2.33
CA ASP A 265 -16.46 19.07 -3.34
C ASP A 265 -15.57 17.93 -2.84
N SER A 266 -15.26 16.99 -3.73
CA SER A 266 -14.32 15.91 -3.46
C SER A 266 -12.94 16.43 -3.06
N GLY A 267 -12.25 15.69 -2.19
CA GLY A 267 -10.91 16.06 -1.73
C GLY A 267 -10.85 17.23 -0.73
N ILE A 268 -11.98 17.86 -0.41
CA ILE A 268 -12.06 18.92 0.61
C ILE A 268 -12.74 18.37 1.87
N GLN A 269 -12.05 18.47 3.00
CA GLN A 269 -12.59 18.06 4.28
C GLN A 269 -13.63 19.07 4.77
N HIS A 270 -14.86 18.60 4.97
CA HIS A 270 -15.96 19.38 5.51
C HIS A 270 -16.07 19.16 7.03
N ALA A 271 -15.94 20.23 7.81
CA ALA A 271 -16.11 20.19 9.26
C ALA A 271 -17.56 20.52 9.66
N PHE A 272 -18.19 19.66 10.46
CA PHE A 272 -19.56 19.87 10.94
C PHE A 272 -19.69 20.99 12.00
N GLY A 273 -18.58 21.39 12.61
CA GLY A 273 -18.54 22.37 13.68
C GLY A 273 -19.14 21.88 15.01
N GLY A 274 -19.17 22.76 16.01
CA GLY A 274 -19.74 22.46 17.33
C GLY A 274 -19.18 21.19 17.97
N ALA A 275 -20.06 20.32 18.46
CA ALA A 275 -19.72 19.02 19.04
C ALA A 275 -19.74 17.88 17.99
N GLY A 276 -19.80 18.20 16.70
CA GLY A 276 -20.01 17.22 15.64
C GLY A 276 -21.45 16.71 15.55
N VAL A 277 -21.66 15.69 14.72
CA VAL A 277 -22.95 15.04 14.48
C VAL A 277 -22.88 13.54 14.77
N ASP A 278 -23.99 12.95 15.21
CA ASP A 278 -24.10 11.49 15.39
C ASP A 278 -24.47 10.77 14.09
N ARG A 279 -25.00 11.51 13.11
CA ARG A 279 -25.40 11.00 11.80
C ARG A 279 -25.36 12.08 10.72
N PHE A 280 -25.08 11.66 9.49
CA PHE A 280 -25.17 12.50 8.30
C PHE A 280 -25.47 11.62 7.08
N ARG A 281 -25.93 12.22 5.99
CA ARG A 281 -26.22 11.53 4.72
C ARG A 281 -25.46 12.17 3.58
N ILE A 282 -24.90 11.32 2.72
CA ILE A 282 -24.24 11.70 1.47
C ILE A 282 -25.01 11.08 0.30
N THR A 283 -25.35 11.90 -0.69
CA THR A 283 -25.90 11.45 -1.98
C THR A 283 -25.13 12.09 -3.13
N GLY A 284 -25.43 11.69 -4.36
CA GLY A 284 -24.75 12.22 -5.55
C GLY A 284 -23.60 11.33 -6.01
N ILE A 285 -23.64 10.03 -5.72
CA ILE A 285 -22.73 9.08 -6.35
C ILE A 285 -23.41 8.62 -7.63
N GLU A 286 -22.91 9.04 -8.79
CA GLU A 286 -23.54 8.72 -10.06
C GLU A 286 -23.28 7.28 -10.46
N THR A 287 -24.30 6.61 -11.00
CA THR A 287 -24.13 5.28 -11.62
C THR A 287 -23.15 5.31 -12.80
N SER A 288 -23.01 6.47 -13.47
CA SER A 288 -22.05 6.68 -14.55
C SER A 288 -20.59 6.74 -14.07
N ALA A 289 -20.34 6.91 -12.77
CA ALA A 289 -18.99 6.82 -12.21
C ALA A 289 -18.40 5.41 -12.32
N GLY A 290 -19.24 4.38 -12.51
CA GLY A 290 -18.79 3.02 -12.82
C GLY A 290 -17.97 2.37 -11.71
N LEU A 291 -18.26 2.71 -10.44
CA LEU A 291 -17.57 2.13 -9.30
C LEU A 291 -17.69 0.60 -9.28
N ASP A 292 -16.58 -0.09 -9.10
CA ASP A 292 -16.55 -1.55 -8.99
C ASP A 292 -16.99 -1.98 -7.58
N PRO A 293 -18.12 -2.71 -7.43
CA PRO A 293 -18.58 -3.19 -6.12
C PRO A 293 -17.63 -4.15 -5.43
N ASN A 294 -16.66 -4.73 -6.15
CA ASN A 294 -15.66 -5.65 -5.60
C ASN A 294 -14.33 -4.95 -5.24
N SER A 295 -14.21 -3.66 -5.54
CA SER A 295 -13.05 -2.87 -5.13
C SER A 295 -13.15 -2.53 -3.65
N ALA A 296 -12.06 -2.77 -2.91
CA ALA A 296 -11.91 -2.43 -1.50
C ALA A 296 -11.50 -0.96 -1.27
N THR A 297 -11.47 -0.17 -2.34
CA THR A 297 -11.14 1.26 -2.34
C THR A 297 -12.05 2.01 -3.33
N ALA A 298 -13.31 1.61 -3.44
CA ALA A 298 -14.23 2.14 -4.45
C ALA A 298 -14.77 3.54 -4.09
N PHE A 299 -15.05 3.77 -2.81
CA PHE A 299 -15.61 5.01 -2.29
C PHE A 299 -15.04 5.33 -0.90
N VAL A 300 -13.73 5.58 -0.85
CA VAL A 300 -13.03 5.77 0.42
C VAL A 300 -13.37 7.10 1.07
N THR A 301 -14.02 7.04 2.23
CA THR A 301 -14.47 8.19 3.01
C THR A 301 -13.56 8.39 4.22
N GLY A 302 -13.01 9.60 4.38
CA GLY A 302 -12.26 10.00 5.57
C GLY A 302 -13.17 10.64 6.62
N LEU A 303 -13.01 10.25 7.88
CA LEU A 303 -13.84 10.68 9.01
C LEU A 303 -12.94 11.17 10.15
N THR A 304 -13.34 12.23 10.84
CA THR A 304 -12.75 12.59 12.15
C THR A 304 -13.84 12.56 13.22
N PHE A 305 -13.42 12.48 14.48
CA PHE A 305 -14.31 12.29 15.61
C PHE A 305 -13.94 13.21 16.78
N ALA A 306 -14.92 13.49 17.64
CA ALA A 306 -14.78 14.41 18.76
C ALA A 306 -13.80 13.94 19.86
N ALA A 307 -13.49 12.64 19.93
CA ALA A 307 -12.52 12.06 20.85
C ALA A 307 -12.01 10.71 20.31
N THR A 308 -10.89 10.22 20.84
CA THR A 308 -10.40 8.86 20.57
C THR A 308 -11.18 7.82 21.38
N GLY A 309 -11.14 6.55 20.96
CA GLY A 309 -11.81 5.45 21.66
C GLY A 309 -12.39 4.40 20.71
N GLN A 310 -13.18 3.47 21.24
CA GLN A 310 -13.91 2.51 20.40
C GLN A 310 -15.19 3.15 19.88
N ALA A 311 -15.53 2.86 18.63
CA ALA A 311 -16.83 3.21 18.06
C ALA A 311 -17.40 2.06 17.23
N SER A 312 -18.72 2.06 17.15
CA SER A 312 -19.50 1.22 16.26
C SER A 312 -20.46 2.10 15.48
N MET A 313 -20.58 1.84 14.20
CA MET A 313 -21.49 2.58 13.33
C MET A 313 -22.11 1.65 12.29
N HIS A 314 -23.22 2.09 11.71
CA HIS A 314 -23.79 1.48 10.53
C HIS A 314 -23.89 2.48 9.38
N MET A 315 -23.72 1.96 8.16
CA MET A 315 -23.95 2.68 6.91
C MET A 315 -25.11 2.07 6.15
N ASN A 316 -26.19 2.82 5.96
CA ASN A 316 -27.32 2.34 5.17
C ASN A 316 -27.18 2.80 3.72
N PRO A 317 -27.16 1.89 2.73
CA PRO A 317 -27.07 2.28 1.33
C PRO A 317 -28.35 2.92 0.82
N ILE A 318 -28.17 3.96 0.02
CA ILE A 318 -29.18 4.47 -0.89
C ILE A 318 -28.93 3.82 -2.24
N THR A 319 -29.86 3.00 -2.70
CA THR A 319 -29.73 2.27 -3.96
C THR A 319 -30.64 2.87 -5.03
N GLN A 320 -30.18 2.81 -6.27
CA GLN A 320 -30.98 3.13 -7.45
C GLN A 320 -31.06 1.88 -8.31
N LEU A 321 -32.24 1.57 -8.83
CA LEU A 321 -32.39 0.52 -9.82
C LEU A 321 -31.68 0.95 -11.10
N VAL A 322 -30.58 0.28 -11.43
CA VAL A 322 -29.91 0.43 -12.72
C VAL A 322 -30.64 -0.52 -13.70
N PRO A 323 -31.26 0.00 -14.78
CA PRO A 323 -31.80 -0.86 -15.82
C PRO A 323 -30.69 -1.74 -16.38
N GLU A 324 -30.93 -3.05 -16.51
CA GLU A 324 -29.90 -3.95 -17.04
C GLU A 324 -29.40 -3.45 -18.40
N PRO A 325 -28.08 -3.51 -18.66
CA PRO A 325 -27.53 -3.04 -19.93
C PRO A 325 -28.23 -3.71 -21.11
N GLU A 326 -28.55 -2.94 -22.15
CA GLU A 326 -29.09 -3.43 -23.42
C GLU A 326 -28.22 -4.54 -24.04
N THR A 327 -26.96 -4.66 -23.62
CA THR A 327 -26.04 -5.75 -23.94
C THR A 327 -26.61 -7.14 -23.61
N TYR A 328 -27.31 -7.32 -22.49
CA TYR A 328 -27.93 -8.61 -22.16
C TYR A 328 -29.14 -8.89 -23.07
N ALA A 329 -29.94 -7.88 -23.36
CA ALA A 329 -31.04 -7.98 -24.31
C ALA A 329 -30.53 -8.32 -25.73
N MET A 330 -29.42 -7.71 -26.15
CA MET A 330 -28.77 -7.96 -27.44
C MET A 330 -28.06 -9.32 -27.49
N PHE A 331 -27.46 -9.77 -26.38
CA PHE A 331 -26.89 -11.12 -26.26
C PHE A 331 -27.97 -12.19 -26.38
N LEU A 332 -29.09 -12.05 -25.66
CA LEU A 332 -30.23 -12.97 -25.74
C LEU A 332 -30.89 -12.93 -27.13
N ALA A 333 -31.04 -11.75 -27.74
CA ALA A 333 -31.52 -11.62 -29.11
C ALA A 333 -30.56 -12.30 -30.12
N GLY A 334 -29.25 -12.15 -29.94
CA GLY A 334 -28.22 -12.81 -30.74
C GLY A 334 -28.27 -14.34 -30.63
N LEU A 335 -28.39 -14.88 -29.42
CA LEU A 335 -28.60 -16.31 -29.19
C LEU A 335 -29.91 -16.81 -29.81
N GLY A 336 -30.99 -16.03 -29.71
CA GLY A 336 -32.27 -16.34 -30.35
C GLY A 336 -32.17 -16.43 -31.87
N LEU A 337 -31.46 -15.49 -32.51
CA LEU A 337 -31.22 -15.49 -33.97
C LEU A 337 -30.34 -16.66 -34.41
N LEU A 338 -29.32 -17.03 -33.63
CA LEU A 338 -28.49 -18.21 -33.88
C LEU A 338 -29.30 -19.50 -33.75
N GLY A 339 -30.11 -19.63 -32.70
CA GLY A 339 -31.01 -20.77 -32.52
C GLY A 339 -32.02 -20.91 -33.66
N TRP A 340 -32.61 -19.80 -34.12
CA TRP A 340 -33.53 -19.79 -35.26
C TRP A 340 -32.84 -20.21 -36.57
N ARG A 341 -31.61 -19.74 -36.83
CA ARG A 341 -30.83 -20.16 -38.01
C ARG A 341 -30.48 -21.64 -37.99
N ILE A 342 -30.08 -22.18 -36.83
CA ILE A 342 -29.75 -23.60 -36.68
C ILE A 342 -31.00 -24.48 -36.84
N HIS A 343 -32.14 -24.04 -36.33
CA HIS A 343 -33.42 -24.73 -36.53
C HIS A 343 -33.81 -24.78 -38.01
N ARG A 344 -33.65 -23.66 -38.73
CA ARG A 344 -34.00 -23.56 -40.16
C ARG A 344 -33.03 -24.31 -41.09
N ALA A 345 -31.81 -24.59 -40.66
CA ALA A 345 -30.83 -25.37 -41.42
C ALA A 345 -31.00 -26.90 -41.26
N ARG A 346 -31.88 -27.35 -40.36
CA ARG A 346 -32.12 -28.77 -40.03
C ARG A 346 -33.50 -29.30 -40.47
N GLY A 347 -34.35 -28.46 -41.07
CA GLY A 347 -35.64 -28.84 -41.66
C GLY A 347 -35.66 -28.55 -43.15
#